data_AF-A0A1W9SMU7-F1
#
_entry.id   AF-A0A1W9SMU7-F1
#
_cell.length_a   1.000
_cell.length_b   1.000
_cell.length_c   1.000
_cell.angle_alpha   90.00
_cell.angle_beta   90.00
_cell.angle_gamma   90.00
#
_symmetry.space_group_name_H-M   'P 1'
#
loop_
_entity.id
_entity.type
_entity.pdbx_description
1 polymer ?
#
loop_
_entity_poly.entity_id
_entity_poly.type
_entity_poly.pdbx_seq_one_letter_code
_entity_poly.pdbx_strand_id
1 'polypeptide(L)'
;MVFLFSCSPTKYIQEGEYFLKEYKIETDNKEVLNFTIDSYVKQKPNKKIAGIFLYTRIYNLVDPVKEEKREEKRQIVEDEMNRKRLAKGKEPREKLYWTRWLRKIGEEPVIYSDLQTRNSSKQITSLLNNKGY
;
A
#
# COMPACT_ATOMS: atom_id res chain seq x y z
N MET A 1 1.07 -2.60 29.30
CA MET A 1 1.50 -1.54 28.35
C MET A 1 1.87 -2.23 27.04
N VAL A 2 0.97 -2.24 26.05
CA VAL A 2 1.20 -2.91 24.76
C VAL A 2 2.08 -2.00 23.90
N PHE A 3 3.34 -2.40 23.70
CA PHE A 3 4.30 -1.69 22.85
C PHE A 3 3.92 -1.85 21.37
N LEU A 4 3.03 -1.00 20.85
CA LEU A 4 2.78 -0.84 19.41
C LEU A 4 3.87 -0.01 18.69
N PHE A 5 4.99 0.27 19.37
CA PHE A 5 6.09 1.08 18.83
C PHE A 5 7.12 0.28 18.04
N SER A 6 7.16 -1.06 18.16
CA SER A 6 8.24 -1.86 17.57
C SER A 6 8.11 -2.15 16.09
N CYS A 7 6.91 -2.07 15.50
CA CYS A 7 6.74 -2.36 14.08
C CYS A 7 7.08 -1.14 13.22
N SER A 8 8.18 -1.21 12.49
CA SER A 8 8.55 -0.20 11.51
C SER A 8 7.69 -0.32 10.25
N PRO A 9 7.22 0.78 9.64
CA PRO A 9 6.63 0.75 8.29
C PRO A 9 7.64 0.31 7.21
N THR A 10 8.93 0.26 7.53
CA THR A 10 10.02 -0.12 6.60
C THR A 10 10.58 -1.51 6.86
N LYS A 11 9.97 -2.32 7.73
CA LYS A 11 10.57 -3.57 8.26
C LYS A 11 11.02 -4.57 7.19
N TYR A 12 10.28 -4.69 6.09
CA TYR A 12 10.54 -5.66 5.01
C TYR A 12 10.85 -5.00 3.67
N ILE A 13 11.23 -3.72 3.68
CA ILE A 13 11.69 -3.03 2.46
C ILE A 13 13.08 -3.55 2.10
N GLN A 14 13.34 -3.76 0.81
CA GLN A 14 14.61 -4.34 0.37
C GLN A 14 15.75 -3.32 0.45
N GLU A 15 16.99 -3.82 0.47
CA GLU A 15 18.16 -2.96 0.42
C GLU A 15 18.16 -2.15 -0.89
N GLY A 16 18.42 -0.84 -0.80
CA GLY A 16 18.36 0.07 -1.94
C GLY A 16 16.95 0.58 -2.30
N GLU A 17 15.89 0.10 -1.64
CA GLU A 17 14.55 0.65 -1.76
C GLU A 17 14.25 1.66 -0.65
N TYR A 18 13.38 2.63 -0.95
CA TYR A 18 13.04 3.71 -0.02
C TYR A 18 11.53 3.79 0.20
N PHE A 19 11.11 3.97 1.45
CA PHE A 19 9.71 4.19 1.79
C PHE A 19 9.25 5.61 1.45
N LEU A 20 8.14 5.75 0.72
CA LEU A 20 7.56 7.05 0.43
C LEU A 20 6.87 7.63 1.67
N LYS A 21 7.56 8.53 2.37
CA LYS A 21 7.05 9.16 3.60
C LYS A 21 6.11 10.34 3.34
N GLU A 22 6.44 11.16 2.37
CA GLU A 22 5.70 12.36 1.96
C GLU A 22 6.16 12.81 0.58
N TYR A 23 5.34 13.63 -0.09
CA TYR A 23 5.76 14.45 -1.22
C TYR A 23 5.40 15.91 -0.92
N LYS A 24 6.13 16.82 -1.56
CA LYS A 24 5.87 18.26 -1.52
C LYS A 24 5.94 18.81 -2.93
N ILE A 25 5.11 19.81 -3.20
CA ILE A 25 5.13 20.57 -4.45
C ILE A 25 5.50 21.99 -4.05
N GLU A 26 6.64 22.46 -4.54
CA GLU A 26 7.16 23.80 -4.27
C GLU A 26 7.03 24.66 -5.53
N THR A 27 6.57 25.89 -5.36
CA THR A 27 6.35 26.86 -6.43
C THR A 27 6.46 28.27 -5.89
N ASP A 28 7.08 29.16 -6.67
CA ASP A 28 7.16 30.58 -6.35
C ASP A 28 5.81 31.29 -6.61
N ASN A 29 5.01 30.76 -7.54
CA ASN A 29 3.67 31.25 -7.82
C ASN A 29 2.62 30.44 -7.05
N LYS A 30 2.02 31.03 -6.02
CA LYS A 30 1.01 30.37 -5.18
C LYS A 30 -0.33 30.14 -5.89
N GLU A 31 -0.65 30.89 -6.94
CA GLU A 31 -1.90 30.69 -7.70
C GLU A 31 -1.94 29.32 -8.37
N VAL A 32 -0.76 28.78 -8.70
CA VAL A 32 -0.58 27.43 -9.23
C VAL A 32 -1.14 26.37 -8.28
N LEU A 33 -1.04 26.57 -6.96
CA LEU A 33 -1.56 25.61 -5.98
C LEU A 33 -3.09 25.53 -5.95
N ASN A 34 -3.80 26.48 -6.58
CA ASN A 34 -5.26 26.46 -6.68
C ASN A 34 -5.77 25.46 -7.75
N PHE A 35 -4.89 24.96 -8.62
CA PHE A 35 -5.25 23.88 -9.54
C PHE A 35 -5.32 22.54 -8.80
N THR A 36 -6.05 21.58 -9.36
CA THR A 36 -6.12 20.18 -8.86
C THR A 36 -4.83 19.40 -9.14
N ILE A 37 -3.67 20.01 -8.90
CA ILE A 37 -2.32 19.46 -9.17
C ILE A 37 -2.11 18.14 -8.44
N ASP A 38 -2.67 18.00 -7.25
CA ASP A 38 -2.59 16.79 -6.44
C ASP A 38 -3.13 15.53 -7.17
N SER A 39 -4.06 15.70 -8.11
CA SER A 39 -4.59 14.61 -8.94
C SER A 39 -3.58 14.07 -9.96
N TYR A 40 -2.54 14.85 -10.27
CA TYR A 40 -1.48 14.49 -11.21
C TYR A 40 -0.27 13.84 -10.51
N VAL A 41 -0.23 13.85 -9.18
CA VAL A 41 0.79 13.14 -8.39
C VAL A 41 0.52 11.64 -8.45
N LYS A 42 1.45 10.90 -9.09
CA LYS A 42 1.29 9.46 -9.37
C LYS A 42 1.52 8.56 -8.17
N GLN A 43 2.46 8.91 -7.30
CA GLN A 43 2.78 8.15 -6.10
C GLN A 43 2.37 8.94 -4.86
N LYS A 44 1.55 8.34 -4.00
CA LYS A 44 1.10 8.95 -2.74
C LYS A 44 1.54 8.07 -1.58
N PRO A 45 2.02 8.66 -0.48
CA PRO A 45 2.41 7.88 0.70
C PRO A 45 1.20 7.14 1.27
N ASN A 46 1.46 6.07 2.03
CA ASN A 46 0.42 5.37 2.78
C ASN A 46 -0.35 6.30 3.72
N LYS A 47 -1.57 5.89 4.08
CA LYS A 47 -2.44 6.69 4.93
C LYS A 47 -1.83 6.85 6.33
N LYS A 48 -1.72 8.11 6.76
CA LYS A 48 -1.37 8.46 8.15
C LYS A 48 -2.63 8.60 8.99
N ILE A 49 -2.62 8.00 10.18
CA ILE A 49 -3.62 8.19 11.23
C ILE A 49 -2.89 8.81 12.41
N ALA A 50 -3.29 10.02 12.82
CA ALA A 50 -2.64 10.79 13.89
C ALA A 50 -1.10 10.86 13.72
N GLY A 51 -0.63 11.09 12.49
CA GLY A 51 0.80 11.19 12.15
C GLY A 51 1.55 9.85 11.99
N ILE A 52 0.89 8.71 12.22
CA ILE A 52 1.50 7.38 12.17
C ILE A 52 0.96 6.59 10.98
N PHE A 53 1.83 5.84 10.28
CA PHE A 53 1.44 4.91 9.21
C PHE A 53 0.80 3.63 9.78
N LEU A 54 -0.33 3.76 10.47
CA LEU A 54 -0.93 2.68 11.27
C LEU A 54 -1.19 1.42 10.44
N TYR A 55 -1.82 1.55 9.27
CA TYR A 55 -2.14 0.41 8.41
C TYR A 55 -0.88 -0.25 7.82
N THR A 56 0.15 0.52 7.49
CA THR A 56 1.45 -0.03 7.05
C THR A 56 2.15 -0.79 8.16
N ARG A 57 2.08 -0.29 9.40
CA ARG A 57 2.59 -1.01 10.56
C ARG A 57 1.84 -2.31 10.80
N ILE A 58 0.52 -2.32 10.60
CA ILE A 58 -0.32 -3.53 10.69
C ILE A 58 0.08 -4.54 9.62
N TYR A 59 0.26 -4.11 8.37
CA TYR A 59 0.72 -4.97 7.27
C TYR A 59 2.05 -5.66 7.62
N ASN A 60 3.01 -4.89 8.16
CA ASN A 60 4.33 -5.37 8.55
C ASN A 60 4.39 -6.21 9.83
N LEU A 61 3.26 -6.44 10.52
CA LEU A 61 3.19 -7.45 11.59
C LEU A 61 3.38 -8.86 11.03
N VAL A 62 3.08 -9.06 9.74
CA VAL A 62 3.13 -10.36 9.08
C VAL A 62 4.38 -10.43 8.20
N ASP A 63 5.25 -11.39 8.50
CA ASP A 63 6.41 -11.71 7.67
C ASP A 63 5.95 -12.21 6.28
N PRO A 64 6.31 -11.54 5.18
CA PRO A 64 5.84 -11.88 3.84
C PRO A 64 6.30 -13.26 3.38
N VAL A 65 7.58 -13.61 3.60
CA VAL A 65 8.15 -14.89 3.15
C VAL A 65 7.53 -16.05 3.92
N LYS A 66 7.30 -15.87 5.23
CA LYS A 66 6.61 -16.87 6.04
C LYS A 66 5.13 -16.98 5.67
N GLU A 67 4.49 -15.88 5.30
CA GLU A 67 3.08 -15.86 4.94
C GLU A 67 2.81 -16.51 3.60
N GLU A 68 3.65 -16.29 2.60
CA GLU A 68 3.60 -16.98 1.31
C GLU A 68 3.60 -18.50 1.49
N LYS A 69 4.57 -19.04 2.25
CA LYS A 69 4.65 -20.47 2.59
C LYS A 69 3.43 -21.00 3.33
N ARG A 70 2.75 -20.16 4.13
CA ARG A 70 1.50 -20.55 4.80
C ARG A 70 0.34 -20.54 3.81
N GLU A 71 0.31 -19.56 2.92
CA GLU A 71 -0.75 -19.34 1.94
C GLU A 71 -0.80 -20.47 0.91
N GLU A 72 0.35 -20.93 0.41
CA GLU A 72 0.47 -22.13 -0.44
C GLU A 72 -0.24 -23.34 0.17
N LYS A 73 -0.02 -23.60 1.46
CA LYS A 73 -0.65 -24.72 2.18
C LYS A 73 -2.15 -24.50 2.40
N ARG A 74 -2.55 -23.25 2.66
CA ARG A 74 -3.96 -22.89 2.92
C ARG A 74 -4.80 -23.00 1.67
N GLN A 75 -4.28 -22.56 0.51
CA GLN A 75 -4.96 -22.65 -0.77
C GLN A 75 -5.33 -24.10 -1.08
N ILE A 76 -4.39 -25.04 -0.96
CA ILE A 76 -4.65 -26.48 -1.18
C ILE A 76 -5.80 -26.97 -0.29
N VAL A 77 -5.74 -26.67 1.02
CA VAL A 77 -6.74 -27.10 2.00
C VAL A 77 -8.11 -26.45 1.74
N GLU A 78 -8.13 -25.17 1.37
CA GLU A 78 -9.35 -24.44 1.05
C GLU A 78 -9.99 -24.94 -0.25
N ASP A 79 -9.18 -25.20 -1.28
CA ASP A 79 -9.62 -25.71 -2.57
C ASP A 79 -10.21 -27.12 -2.43
N GLU A 80 -9.56 -28.02 -1.70
CA GLU A 80 -10.13 -29.34 -1.43
C GLU A 80 -11.44 -29.26 -0.65
N MET A 81 -11.49 -28.41 0.37
CA MET A 81 -12.68 -28.22 1.19
C MET A 81 -13.83 -27.63 0.36
N ASN A 82 -13.55 -26.64 -0.48
CA ASN A 82 -14.53 -25.99 -1.34
C ASN A 82 -14.96 -26.90 -2.49
N ARG A 83 -14.07 -27.71 -3.07
CA ARG A 83 -14.44 -28.78 -4.02
C ARG A 83 -15.45 -29.75 -3.41
N LYS A 84 -15.21 -30.20 -2.17
CA LYS A 84 -16.15 -31.06 -1.43
C LYS A 84 -17.48 -30.38 -1.11
N ARG A 85 -17.51 -29.04 -0.97
CA ARG A 85 -18.75 -28.27 -0.76
C ARG A 85 -19.56 -28.14 -2.03
N LEU A 86 -18.90 -27.80 -3.14
CA LEU A 86 -19.51 -27.71 -4.47
C LEU A 86 -20.14 -29.04 -4.90
N ALA A 87 -19.45 -30.16 -4.68
CA ALA A 87 -19.98 -31.51 -4.94
C ALA A 87 -21.24 -31.85 -4.11
N LYS A 88 -21.49 -31.12 -3.02
CA LYS A 88 -22.69 -31.25 -2.17
C LYS A 88 -23.73 -30.15 -2.45
N GLY A 89 -23.59 -29.40 -3.54
CA GLY A 89 -24.45 -28.27 -3.89
C GLY A 89 -24.37 -27.10 -2.91
N LYS A 90 -23.26 -26.95 -2.17
CA LYS A 90 -23.05 -25.85 -1.22
C LYS A 90 -22.07 -24.83 -1.79
N GLU A 91 -22.36 -23.56 -1.58
CA GLU A 91 -21.46 -22.45 -1.93
C GLU A 91 -20.06 -22.59 -1.30
N PRO A 92 -18.99 -22.20 -2.01
CA PRO A 92 -17.64 -22.19 -1.48
C PRO A 92 -17.54 -21.19 -0.31
N ARG A 93 -16.58 -21.41 0.58
CA ARG A 93 -16.30 -20.50 1.70
C ARG A 93 -14.82 -20.26 1.87
N GLU A 94 -14.47 -19.04 2.26
CA GLU A 94 -13.12 -18.71 2.68
C GLU A 94 -12.96 -18.98 4.18
N LYS A 95 -11.82 -19.53 4.61
CA LYS A 95 -11.49 -19.61 6.03
C LYS A 95 -10.87 -18.29 6.48
N LEU A 96 -11.23 -17.87 7.68
CA LEU A 96 -10.58 -16.72 8.30
C LEU A 96 -9.21 -17.13 8.87
N TYR A 97 -8.15 -16.61 8.28
CA TYR A 97 -6.80 -16.68 8.86
C TYR A 97 -6.39 -15.31 9.37
N TRP A 98 -6.00 -15.23 10.63
CA TRP A 98 -5.69 -13.96 11.31
C TRP A 98 -4.57 -13.17 10.61
N THR A 99 -3.54 -13.87 10.11
CA THR A 99 -2.43 -13.24 9.37
C THR A 99 -2.85 -12.74 7.99
N ARG A 100 -3.70 -13.48 7.27
CA ARG A 100 -4.31 -13.03 6.01
C ARG A 100 -5.20 -11.80 6.26
N TRP A 101 -5.99 -11.82 7.33
CA TRP A 101 -6.83 -10.69 7.74
C TRP A 101 -6.00 -9.45 8.06
N LEU A 102 -4.90 -9.57 8.81
CA LEU A 102 -4.00 -8.45 9.10
C LEU A 102 -3.44 -7.82 7.82
N ARG A 103 -2.96 -8.63 6.86
CA ARG A 103 -2.47 -8.11 5.57
C ARG A 103 -3.58 -7.46 4.75
N LYS A 104 -4.81 -7.96 4.86
CA LYS A 104 -5.99 -7.41 4.17
C LYS A 104 -6.43 -6.06 4.73
N ILE A 105 -6.36 -5.86 6.06
CA ILE A 105 -6.71 -4.57 6.68
C ILE A 105 -5.54 -3.58 6.71
N GLY A 106 -4.31 -4.08 6.58
CA GLY A 106 -3.11 -3.28 6.46
C GLY A 106 -2.93 -2.73 5.05
N GLU A 107 -2.00 -1.78 4.91
CA GLU A 107 -1.59 -1.24 3.62
C GLU A 107 -0.13 -1.61 3.36
N GLU A 108 0.19 -2.13 2.18
CA GLU A 108 1.58 -2.39 1.80
C GLU A 108 2.38 -1.09 1.75
N PRO A 109 3.64 -1.06 2.24
CA PRO A 109 4.47 0.13 2.16
C PRO A 109 4.66 0.58 0.70
N VAL A 110 4.29 1.83 0.41
CA VAL A 110 4.53 2.44 -0.89
C VAL A 110 6.03 2.72 -1.02
N ILE A 111 6.66 2.07 -1.99
CA ILE A 111 8.07 2.26 -2.34
C ILE A 111 8.20 3.48 -3.26
N TYR A 112 9.18 4.32 -2.96
CA TYR A 112 9.53 5.48 -3.76
C TYR A 112 10.01 5.07 -5.15
N SER A 113 9.46 5.72 -6.18
CA SER A 113 9.88 5.59 -7.56
C SER A 113 10.29 6.94 -8.14
N ASP A 114 11.55 7.04 -8.58
CA ASP A 114 12.05 8.21 -9.31
C ASP A 114 11.27 8.40 -10.63
N LEU A 115 10.95 7.32 -11.34
CA LEU A 115 10.16 7.39 -12.58
C LEU A 115 8.77 7.98 -12.33
N GLN A 116 8.06 7.54 -11.29
CA GLN A 116 6.74 8.09 -10.95
C GLN A 116 6.82 9.55 -10.51
N THR A 117 7.92 9.94 -9.85
CA THR A 117 8.21 11.35 -9.51
C THR A 117 8.35 12.18 -10.79
N ARG A 118 9.21 11.77 -11.73
CA ARG A 118 9.42 12.47 -13.01
C ARG A 118 8.15 12.57 -13.83
N ASN A 119 7.34 11.51 -13.86
CA ASN A 119 6.06 11.50 -14.57
C ASN A 119 5.06 12.46 -13.94
N SER A 120 5.03 12.55 -12.60
CA SER A 120 4.22 13.54 -11.89
C SER A 120 4.64 14.96 -12.28
N SER A 121 5.95 15.27 -12.22
CA SER A 121 6.47 16.58 -12.62
C SER A 121 6.09 16.94 -14.05
N LYS A 122 6.28 16.03 -15.02
CA LYS A 122 5.94 16.26 -16.43
C LYS A 122 4.45 16.57 -16.63
N GLN A 123 3.57 15.84 -15.96
CA GLN A 123 2.13 16.05 -16.08
C GLN A 123 1.69 17.37 -15.45
N ILE A 124 2.27 17.71 -14.30
CA ILE A 124 2.04 18.99 -13.64
C ILE A 124 2.52 20.12 -14.55
N THR A 125 3.75 20.09 -15.07
CA THR A 125 4.25 21.10 -16.02
C THR A 125 3.36 21.24 -17.25
N SER A 126 2.90 20.13 -17.83
CA SER A 126 2.00 20.16 -18.99
C SER A 126 0.65 20.82 -18.66
N LEU A 127 0.10 20.55 -17.47
CA LEU A 127 -1.10 21.23 -16.98
C LEU A 127 -0.88 22.74 -16.86
N LEU A 128 0.25 23.16 -16.28
CA LEU A 128 0.57 24.58 -16.08
C LEU A 128 0.73 25.31 -17.42
N ASN A 129 1.48 24.74 -18.35
CA ASN A 129 1.63 25.29 -19.70
C ASN A 129 0.27 25.46 -20.39
N ASN A 130 -0.61 24.45 -20.29
CA ASN A 130 -1.97 24.50 -20.87
C ASN A 130 -2.86 25.57 -20.21
N LYS A 131 -2.53 26.01 -18.99
CA LYS A 131 -3.20 27.07 -18.25
C LYS A 131 -2.55 28.44 -18.42
N GLY A 132 -1.45 28.54 -19.17
CA GLY A 132 -0.75 29.78 -19.47
C GLY A 132 0.25 30.22 -18.39
N TYR A 133 0.70 29.29 -17.54
CA TYR A 133 1.79 29.49 -16.58
C TYR A 133 3.13 29.02 -17.14
#